data_AF-A0A3B0WBQ7-F1
#
_entry.id   AF-A0A3B0WBQ7-F1
#
_cell.length_a   1.000
_cell.length_b   1.000
_cell.length_c   1.000
_cell.angle_alpha   90.00
_cell.angle_beta   90.00
_cell.angle_gamma   90.00
#
_symmetry.space_group_name_H-M   'P 1'
#
loop_
_entity.id
_entity.type
_entity.pdbx_description
1 polymer ?
#
loop_
_entity_poly.entity_id
_entity_poly.type
_entity_poly.pdbx_seq_one_letter_code
_entity_poly.pdbx_strand_id
1 'polypeptide(L)' 'DLNKEYNLNLPTDGPKTLNGLIQEELETLPSLGTCIKIGDYILEVVKTSNNAVQSVKLTATKPQEKSAQDHA' A
#
# COMPACT_ATOMS: atom_id res chain seq x y z
N ASP A 1 -12.03 -3.78 5.20
CA ASP A 1 -11.20 -2.81 4.43
C ASP A 1 -9.76 -2.91 4.87
N LEU A 2 -8.81 -2.96 3.93
CA LEU A 2 -7.38 -3.05 4.24
C LEU A 2 -6.91 -1.88 5.14
N ASN A 3 -7.46 -0.68 4.91
CA ASN A 3 -7.23 0.47 5.77
C ASN A 3 -7.70 0.29 7.21
N LYS A 4 -8.86 -0.34 7.42
CA LYS A 4 -9.38 -0.60 8.78
C LYS A 4 -8.63 -1.71 9.49
N GLU A 5 -8.26 -2.76 8.77
CA GLU A 5 -7.54 -3.91 9.32
C GLU A 5 -6.13 -3.51 9.79
N TYR A 6 -5.42 -2.72 8.99
CA TYR A 6 -4.02 -2.34 9.24
C TYR A 6 -3.87 -0.91 9.77
N ASN A 7 -4.98 -0.23 10.10
CA ASN A 7 -5.01 1.18 10.50
C ASN A 7 -4.23 2.10 9.54
N LEU A 8 -4.37 1.82 8.23
CA LEU A 8 -3.72 2.57 7.17
C LEU A 8 -4.65 3.67 6.66
N ASN A 9 -4.06 4.77 6.20
CA ASN A 9 -4.76 5.87 5.56
C ASN A 9 -4.40 5.95 4.07
N LEU A 10 -4.43 4.81 3.37
CA LEU A 10 -4.19 4.76 1.92
C LEU A 10 -5.36 5.40 1.16
N PRO A 11 -5.12 6.01 -0.02
CA PRO A 11 -6.17 6.58 -0.83
C PRO A 11 -7.21 5.51 -1.20
N THR A 12 -8.48 5.80 -0.92
CA THR A 12 -9.62 4.91 -1.25
C THR A 12 -10.40 5.36 -2.49
N ASP A 13 -10.00 6.46 -3.12
CA ASP A 13 -10.65 7.05 -4.30
C ASP A 13 -10.37 6.25 -5.60
N GLY A 14 -9.66 5.13 -5.49
CA GLY A 14 -9.33 4.25 -6.60
C GLY A 14 -9.39 2.76 -6.19
N PRO A 15 -8.40 1.95 -6.58
CA PRO A 15 -8.45 0.49 -6.46
C PRO A 15 -8.49 0.05 -5.00
N LYS A 16 -9.42 -0.87 -4.69
CA LYS A 16 -9.67 -1.37 -3.33
C LYS A 16 -8.59 -2.32 -2.80
N THR A 17 -7.54 -2.59 -3.57
CA THR A 17 -6.47 -3.54 -3.24
C THR A 17 -5.10 -2.95 -3.56
N LEU A 18 -4.07 -3.39 -2.82
CA LEU A 18 -2.68 -2.95 -3.08
C LEU A 18 -2.22 -3.32 -4.49
N ASN A 19 -2.59 -4.50 -4.99
CA ASN A 19 -2.24 -4.89 -6.36
C ASN A 19 -2.85 -3.94 -7.39
N GLY A 20 -4.14 -3.62 -7.26
CA GLY A 20 -4.79 -2.66 -8.17
C GLY A 20 -4.12 -1.29 -8.10
N LEU A 21 -3.79 -0.82 -6.89
CA LEU A 21 -3.12 0.47 -6.69
C LEU A 21 -1.75 0.52 -7.36
N ILE A 22 -0.96 -0.53 -7.22
CA ILE A 22 0.35 -0.64 -7.86
C ILE A 22 0.24 -0.72 -9.37
N GLN A 23 -0.78 -1.43 -9.87
CA GLN A 23 -1.00 -1.64 -11.30
C GLN A 23 -1.51 -0.36 -11.99
N GLU A 24 -2.29 0.49 -11.30
CA GLU A 24 -2.66 1.81 -11.80
C GLU A 24 -1.49 2.79 -11.79
N GLU A 25 -0.67 2.80 -10.73
CA GLU A 25 0.48 3.73 -10.64
C GLU A 25 1.60 3.41 -11.64
N LEU A 26 1.84 2.13 -11.92
CA LEU A 26 2.95 1.71 -12.78
C LEU A 26 2.53 1.38 -14.20
N GLU A 27 1.25 1.14 -14.47
CA GLU A 27 0.68 0.70 -15.75
C GLU A 27 1.28 -0.62 -16.32
N THR A 28 2.22 -1.21 -15.60
CA THR A 28 2.98 -2.41 -15.95
C THR A 28 3.30 -3.22 -14.69
N LEU A 29 3.72 -4.47 -14.87
CA LEU A 29 4.11 -5.33 -13.75
C LEU A 29 5.44 -4.83 -13.14
N PRO A 30 5.47 -4.42 -11.86
CA PRO A 30 6.73 -4.06 -11.19
C PRO A 30 7.70 -5.22 -11.10
N SER A 31 8.99 -4.88 -11.03
CA SER A 31 10.04 -5.82 -10.66
C SER A 31 10.10 -6.02 -9.15
N LEU A 32 10.71 -7.12 -8.72
CA LEU A 32 11.04 -7.31 -7.30
C LEU A 32 11.98 -6.20 -6.83
N GLY A 33 11.70 -5.62 -5.66
CA GLY A 33 12.41 -4.47 -5.10
C GLY A 33 11.91 -3.12 -5.61
N THR A 34 10.90 -3.06 -6.48
CA THR A 34 10.30 -1.78 -6.87
C THR A 34 9.64 -1.12 -5.66
N CYS A 35 10.04 0.13 -5.39
CA CYS A 35 9.49 0.95 -4.31
C CYS A 35 8.57 2.02 -4.88
N ILE A 36 7.35 2.10 -4.35
CA ILE A 36 6.31 3.03 -4.79
C ILE A 36 5.90 3.85 -3.58
N LYS A 37 5.94 5.18 -3.69
CA LYS A 37 5.53 6.06 -2.60
C LYS A 37 4.11 6.54 -2.85
N ILE A 38 3.22 6.24 -1.91
CA ILE A 38 1.80 6.62 -1.97
C ILE A 38 1.46 7.38 -0.70
N GLY A 39 1.27 8.70 -0.86
CA GLY A 39 1.09 9.60 0.27
C GLY A 39 2.26 9.51 1.25
N ASP A 40 1.95 9.06 2.47
CA ASP A 40 2.90 8.90 3.58
C ASP A 40 3.44 7.46 3.72
N TYR A 41 3.16 6.59 2.76
CA TYR A 41 3.56 5.18 2.77
C TYR A 41 4.49 4.85 1.60
N ILE A 42 5.45 3.97 1.82
CA ILE A 42 6.29 3.36 0.79
C ILE A 42 5.91 1.88 0.70
N LEU A 43 5.52 1.44 -0.48
CA LEU A 43 5.24 0.05 -0.81
C LEU A 43 6.43 -0.51 -1.57
N GLU A 44 7.10 -1.51 -1.01
CA GLU A 44 8.19 -2.24 -1.64
C GLU A 44 7.69 -3.60 -2.11
N VAL A 45 7.86 -3.90 -3.40
CA VAL A 45 7.46 -5.19 -3.98
C VAL A 45 8.44 -6.27 -3.55
N VAL A 46 8.04 -7.08 -2.58
CA VAL A 46 8.88 -8.18 -2.07
C VAL A 46 8.56 -9.52 -2.73
N LYS A 47 7.37 -9.66 -3.33
CA LYS A 47 6.98 -10.87 -4.04
C LYS A 47 5.98 -10.59 -5.15
N THR A 48 6.28 -11.11 -6.34
CA THR A 48 5.40 -11.16 -7.51
C THR A 48 5.10 -12.61 -7.86
N SER A 49 3.95 -12.89 -8.49
CA SER A 49 3.59 -14.23 -8.94
C SER A 49 2.66 -14.18 -10.14
N ASN A 50 2.94 -15.02 -11.13
CA ASN A 50 2.28 -15.17 -12.43
C ASN A 50 2.12 -13.89 -13.27
N ASN A 51 1.51 -12.83 -12.75
CA ASN A 51 1.38 -11.49 -13.37
C ASN A 51 0.86 -10.44 -12.36
N ALA A 52 1.02 -10.68 -11.06
CA ALA A 52 0.49 -9.80 -10.02
C ALA A 52 1.46 -9.65 -8.87
N VAL A 53 1.32 -8.56 -8.13
CA VAL A 53 2.02 -8.36 -6.87
C VAL A 53 1.35 -9.22 -5.80
N GLN A 54 2.05 -10.23 -5.30
CA GLN A 54 1.54 -11.12 -4.27
C GLN A 54 1.75 -10.53 -2.88
N SER A 55 2.88 -9.85 -2.66
CA SER A 55 3.19 -9.27 -1.36
C SER A 55 4.02 -8.01 -1.52
N VAL A 56 3.67 -7.02 -0.73
CA VAL A 56 4.43 -5.79 -0.57
C VAL A 56 4.76 -5.57 0.89
N LYS A 57 5.91 -4.95 1.12
CA LYS A 57 6.29 -4.42 2.41
C LYS A 57 5.90 -2.95 2.45
N LEU A 58 5.05 -2.60 3.42
CA LEU A 58 4.59 -1.24 3.59
C LEU A 58 5.38 -0.56 4.72
N THR A 59 5.95 0.61 4.42
CA THR A 59 6.78 1.40 5.34
C THR A 59 6.20 2.79 5.45
N ALA A 60 5.79 3.20 6.66
CA ALA A 60 5.34 4.56 6.92
C ALA A 60 6.54 5.53 6.93
N THR A 61 6.45 6.61 6.13
CA THR A 61 7.50 7.65 6.04
C THR A 61 7.32 8.78 7.04
N LYS A 62 6.09 8.99 7.51
CA LYS A 62 5.83 9.79 8.70
C LYS A 62 5.66 8.85 9.90
N PRO A 63 6.11 9.25 11.10
CA PRO A 63 5.62 8.63 12.32
C PRO A 63 4.11 8.71 12.23
N GLN A 64 3.45 7.55 12.19
CA GLN A 64 2.01 7.48 12.24
C GLN A 64 1.67 8.07 13.62
N GLU A 65 1.36 9.37 13.67
CA GLU A 65 0.68 9.94 14.82
C GLU A 65 -0.58 9.09 14.92
N LYS A 66 -0.59 8.18 15.90
CA LYS A 66 -1.76 7.39 16.25
C LYS A 66 -2.87 8.40 16.40
N SER A 67 -3.71 8.56 15.38
CA SER A 67 -4.97 9.26 15.56
C SER A 67 -5.67 8.42 16.59
N ALA A 68 -5.72 8.94 17.81
CA ALA A 68 -6.32 8.30 18.96
C ALA A 68 -7.66 7.72 18.50
N GLN A 69 -7.79 6.41 18.62
CA GLN A 69 -9.08 5.78 18.51
C GLN A 69 -9.80 6.15 19.80
N ASP A 70 -10.38 7.34 19.78
CA ASP A 70 -11.45 7.76 20.66
C ASP A 70 -12.56 6.72 20.46
N HIS A 71 -12.68 5.82 21.44
CA HIS A 71 -13.93 5.12 21.70
C HIS A 71 -14.27 5.48 23.13
N ALA A 72 -15.17 6.45 23.23
CA ALA A 72 -15.96 6.77 24.41
C ALA A 72 -16.73 5.54 24.94
#